data_AF-A0A2S6SBQ7-F1
#
_entry.id   AF-A0A2S6SBQ7-F1
#
_cell.length_a   1.000
_cell.length_b   1.000
_cell.length_c   1.000
_cell.angle_alpha   90.00
_cell.angle_beta   90.00
_cell.angle_gamma   90.00
#
_symmetry.space_group_name_H-M   'P 1'
#
loop_
_entity.id
_entity.type
_entity.pdbx_description
1 polymer ?
#
loop_
_entity_poly.entity_id
_entity_poly.type
_entity_poly.pdbx_seq_one_letter_code
_entity_poly.pdbx_strand_id
1 'polypeptide(L)'
;MRFLFLLSIFLFSSVQSDEIIMDMDGNYILMRDDGTFKKLSTPKTGNKYILKKKIKKNKKKFKIFKKQEKKARTRSNSGIR
;
A
#
# COMPACT_ATOMS: atom_id res chain seq x y z
N MET A 1 -15.69 25.59 -22.58
CA MET A 1 -14.94 25.98 -21.35
C MET A 1 -14.77 24.85 -20.33
N ARG A 2 -15.80 24.05 -20.02
CA ARG A 2 -15.71 22.98 -19.01
C ARG A 2 -14.72 21.85 -19.36
N PHE A 3 -14.54 21.55 -20.65
CA PHE A 3 -13.60 20.53 -21.14
C PHE A 3 -12.12 20.93 -20.97
N LEU A 4 -11.79 22.19 -21.20
CA LEU A 4 -10.43 22.72 -21.00
C LEU A 4 -9.99 22.66 -19.53
N PHE A 5 -10.92 22.86 -18.60
CA PHE A 5 -10.67 22.76 -17.16
C PHE A 5 -10.34 21.33 -16.72
N LEU A 6 -11.03 20.34 -17.28
CA LEU A 6 -10.74 18.92 -17.03
C LEU A 6 -9.36 18.53 -17.59
N LEU A 7 -8.99 19.04 -18.76
CA LEU A 7 -7.70 18.75 -19.39
C LEU A 7 -6.51 19.27 -18.57
N SER A 8 -6.63 20.45 -17.94
CA SER A 8 -5.54 20.97 -17.09
C SER A 8 -5.25 20.09 -15.87
N ILE A 9 -6.27 19.46 -15.26
CA ILE A 9 -6.08 18.66 -14.04
C ILE A 9 -5.23 17.40 -14.32
N PHE A 10 -5.35 16.81 -15.50
CA PHE A 10 -4.55 15.64 -15.90
C PHE A 10 -3.10 15.97 -16.22
N LEU A 11 -2.80 17.20 -16.67
CA LEU A 11 -1.43 17.61 -16.99
C LEU A 11 -0.62 17.96 -15.73
N PHE A 12 -1.28 18.41 -14.66
CA PHE A 12 -0.62 18.77 -13.40
C PHE A 12 -0.57 17.63 -12.38
N SER A 13 -1.15 16.46 -12.66
CA SER A 13 -1.00 15.30 -11.78
C SER A 13 0.40 14.70 -11.94
N SER A 14 1.35 15.17 -11.14
CA SER A 14 2.66 14.54 -11.01
C SER A 14 2.50 13.19 -10.29
N VAL A 15 2.44 12.11 -11.05
CA VAL A 15 2.54 10.75 -10.50
C VAL A 15 4.01 10.46 -10.20
N GLN A 16 4.58 11.19 -9.25
CA GLN A 16 5.92 10.92 -8.74
C GLN A 16 5.84 9.72 -7.79
N SER A 17 6.65 8.71 -8.04
CA SER A 17 6.79 7.52 -7.20
C SER A 17 8.27 7.34 -6.88
N ASP A 18 8.57 6.66 -5.78
CA ASP A 18 9.94 6.22 -5.51
C ASP A 18 10.46 5.37 -6.68
N GLU A 19 11.74 5.51 -7.00
CA GLU A 19 12.44 4.79 -8.08
C GLU A 19 13.80 4.28 -7.60
N ILE A 20 14.28 3.18 -8.19
CA ILE A 20 15.63 2.66 -7.95
C ILE A 20 16.40 2.74 -9.26
N ILE A 21 17.47 3.54 -9.23
CA ILE A 21 18.30 3.85 -10.39
C ILE A 21 19.70 3.28 -10.13
N MET A 22 20.40 2.91 -11.22
CA MET A 22 21.79 2.51 -11.18
C MET A 22 22.64 3.61 -11.83
N ASP A 23 23.71 4.02 -11.18
CA ASP A 23 24.70 4.93 -11.75
C ASP A 23 25.66 4.17 -12.70
N MET A 24 26.41 4.90 -13.52
CA MET A 24 27.44 4.36 -14.43
C MET A 24 28.49 3.48 -13.72
N ASP A 25 28.80 3.79 -12.46
CA ASP A 25 29.71 3.03 -11.60
C ASP A 25 29.05 1.77 -10.99
N GLY A 26 27.80 1.46 -11.34
CA GLY A 26 27.08 0.29 -10.84
C GLY A 26 26.51 0.45 -9.42
N ASN A 27 26.54 1.66 -8.86
CA ASN A 27 25.92 1.92 -7.55
C ASN A 27 24.40 2.04 -7.68
N TYR A 28 23.68 1.46 -6.73
CA TYR A 28 22.22 1.59 -6.65
C TYR A 28 21.83 2.80 -5.81
N ILE A 29 20.88 3.60 -6.30
CA ILE A 29 20.36 4.81 -5.65
C ILE A 29 18.84 4.71 -5.56
N LEU A 30 18.31 4.95 -4.37
CA LEU A 30 16.88 5.16 -4.15
C LEU A 30 16.56 6.65 -4.35
N MET A 31 15.82 6.96 -5.40
CA MET A 31 15.23 8.28 -5.65
C MET A 31 13.83 8.29 -5.08
N ARG A 32 13.54 9.22 -4.17
CA ARG A 32 12.23 9.35 -3.55
C ARG A 32 11.36 10.38 -4.25
N ASP A 33 10.05 10.27 -4.02
CA ASP A 33 9.06 11.25 -4.46
C ASP A 33 9.32 12.68 -3.93
N ASP A 34 9.92 12.80 -2.74
CA ASP A 34 10.34 14.07 -2.13
C ASP A 34 11.58 14.71 -2.78
N GLY A 35 12.15 14.08 -3.82
CA GLY A 35 13.35 14.54 -4.52
C GLY A 35 14.66 14.24 -3.76
N THR A 36 14.60 13.52 -2.63
CA THR A 36 15.81 13.09 -1.93
C THR A 36 16.40 11.82 -2.53
N PHE A 37 17.73 11.70 -2.44
CA PHE A 37 18.48 10.55 -2.93
C PHE A 37 19.14 9.82 -1.78
N LYS A 38 19.09 8.49 -1.81
CA LYS A 38 19.80 7.63 -0.85
C LYS A 38 20.55 6.53 -1.57
N LYS A 39 21.87 6.51 -1.39
CA LYS A 39 22.71 5.40 -1.87
C LYS A 39 22.31 4.11 -1.14
N LEU A 40 22.10 3.04 -1.91
CA LEU A 40 21.85 1.70 -1.42
C LEU A 40 23.17 0.93 -1.40
N SER A 41 23.28 -0.05 -0.51
CA SER A 41 24.38 -1.00 -0.54
C SER A 41 24.34 -1.82 -1.83
N THR A 42 25.42 -2.53 -2.15
CA THR A 42 25.36 -3.53 -3.22
C THR A 42 24.41 -4.67 -2.81
N PRO A 43 23.53 -5.13 -3.71
CA PRO A 43 22.71 -6.30 -3.43
C PRO A 43 23.61 -7.55 -3.39
N LYS A 44 23.22 -8.55 -2.60
CA LYS A 44 23.93 -9.85 -2.60
C LYS A 44 23.82 -10.50 -3.99
N THR A 45 24.79 -11.32 -4.34
CA THR A 45 24.80 -12.07 -5.61
C THR A 45 23.48 -12.80 -5.84
N GLY A 46 22.88 -12.59 -7.02
CA GLY A 46 21.58 -13.16 -7.40
C GLY A 46 20.34 -12.41 -6.89
N ASN A 47 20.51 -11.37 -6.07
CA ASN A 47 19.40 -10.56 -5.56
C ASN A 47 19.29 -9.21 -6.29
N LYS A 48 18.06 -8.68 -6.32
CA LYS A 48 17.75 -7.35 -6.86
C LYS A 48 16.85 -6.57 -5.93
N TYR A 49 16.93 -5.25 -6.01
CA TYR A 49 16.01 -4.39 -5.29
C TYR A 49 14.62 -4.36 -5.94
N ILE A 50 13.58 -4.30 -5.11
CA ILE A 50 12.18 -4.21 -5.54
C ILE A 50 11.48 -3.18 -4.65
N LEU A 51 10.92 -2.15 -5.26
CA LEU A 51 10.03 -1.21 -4.58
C LEU A 51 8.67 -1.88 -4.36
N LYS A 52 8.32 -2.10 -3.09
CA LYS A 52 7.01 -2.62 -2.72
C LYS A 52 6.07 -1.46 -2.38
N LYS A 53 5.02 -1.31 -3.17
CA LYS A 53 3.92 -0.39 -2.86
C LYS A 53 3.34 -0.78 -1.48
N LYS A 54 3.47 0.12 -0.51
CA LYS A 54 2.80 -0.07 0.79
C LYS A 54 1.30 0.08 0.57
N ILE A 55 0.58 -1.04 0.54
CA ILE A 55 -0.87 -1.02 0.68
C ILE A 55 -1.14 -0.57 2.12
N LYS A 56 -1.56 0.69 2.32
CA LYS A 56 -2.10 1.15 3.60
C LYS A 56 -3.34 0.29 3.89
N LYS A 57 -3.18 -0.80 4.63
CA LYS A 57 -4.31 -1.53 5.19
C LYS A 57 -5.05 -0.52 6.06
N ASN A 58 -6.27 -0.13 5.65
CA ASN A 58 -7.13 0.71 6.49
C ASN A 58 -7.18 0.03 7.86
N LYS A 59 -6.58 0.67 8.88
CA LYS A 59 -6.64 0.17 10.25
C LYS A 59 -8.12 -0.02 10.56
N LYS A 60 -8.53 -1.25 10.92
CA LYS A 60 -9.92 -1.53 11.31
C LYS A 60 -10.27 -0.50 12.39
N LYS A 61 -11.27 0.35 12.12
CA LYS A 61 -11.72 1.36 13.08
C LYS A 61 -12.02 0.63 14.39
N PHE A 62 -11.42 1.08 15.49
CA PHE A 62 -11.66 0.53 16.81
C PHE A 62 -13.16 0.73 17.09
N LYS A 63 -13.94 -0.36 17.11
CA LYS A 63 -15.35 -0.28 17.43
C LYS A 63 -15.44 -0.14 18.95
N ILE A 64 -15.73 1.07 19.42
CA ILE A 64 -15.92 1.39 20.84
C ILE A 64 -17.05 0.55 21.44
N PHE A 65 -18.03 0.18 20.63
CA PHE A 65 -19.16 -0.66 21.03
C PHE A 65 -19.15 -1.99 20.28
N LYS A 66 -19.14 -3.09 21.04
CA LYS A 66 -19.40 -4.43 20.50
C LYS A 66 -20.90 -4.59 20.26
N LYS A 67 -21.29 -4.98 19.05
CA LYS A 67 -22.67 -5.37 18.75
C LYS A 67 -22.97 -6.63 19.55
N GLN A 68 -24.06 -6.63 20.31
CA GLN A 68 -24.49 -7.80 21.07
C GLN A 68 -24.90 -8.91 20.11
N GLU A 69 -24.21 -10.04 20.17
CA GLU A 69 -24.55 -11.23 19.39
C GLU A 69 -25.71 -11.95 20.07
N LYS A 70 -26.83 -12.10 19.38
CA LYS A 70 -27.97 -12.87 19.90
C LYS A 70 -27.58 -14.34 19.91
N LYS A 71 -27.51 -14.95 21.11
CA LYS A 71 -27.39 -16.40 21.23
C LYS A 71 -28.69 -17.03 20.72
N ALA A 72 -28.63 -17.72 19.59
CA ALA A 72 -29.73 -18.57 19.16
C ALA A 72 -29.92 -19.70 20.19
N ARG A 73 -31.17 -19.99 20.56
CA ARG A 73 -31.48 -21.14 21.42
C ARG A 73 -31.20 -22.41 20.62
N THR A 74 -30.13 -23.11 20.93
CA THR A 74 -29.86 -24.44 20.38
C THR A 74 -30.94 -25.40 20.92
N ARG A 75 -31.74 -25.99 20.03
CA ARG A 75 -32.66 -27.06 20.44
C ARG A 75 -31.82 -28.32 20.68
N SER A 76 -31.85 -28.86 21.89
CA SER A 76 -31.23 -30.16 22.18
C SER A 76 -32.15 -31.25 21.60
N ASN A 77 -31.61 -32.12 20.75
CA ASN A 77 -32.29 -33.35 20.29
C ASN A 77 -32.18 -34.46 21.36
N SER A 78 -32.31 -34.11 22.64
CA SER A 78 -32.25 -35.05 23.76
C SER A 78 -33.61 -35.72 23.99
N GLY A 79 -34.20 -36.27 22.92
CA GLY A 79 -35.35 -37.15 22.99
C GLY A 79 -34.88 -38.58 22.83
N ILE A 80 -35.15 -39.42 23.82
CA ILE A 80 -34.96 -40.87 23.75
C ILE A 80 -36.17 -41.43 22.99
N ARG A 81 -35.92 -42.26 21.97
CA ARG A 81 -36.97 -43.01 21.24
C ARG A 81 -37.40 -44.23 22.04
#